data_AF-A0A3S5D463-F1
#
_entry.id   AF-A0A3S5D463-F1
#
_cell.length_a   1.000
_cell.length_b   1.000
_cell.length_c   1.000
_cell.angle_alpha   90.00
_cell.angle_beta   90.00
_cell.angle_gamma   90.00
#
_symmetry.space_group_name_H-M   'P 1'
#
loop_
_entity.id
_entity.type
_entity.pdbx_description
1 polymer ?
#
loop_
_entity_poly.entity_id
_entity_poly.type
_entity_poly.pdbx_seq_one_letter_code
_entity_poly.pdbx_strand_id
1 'polypeptide(L)'
;MRAVLDANVLFPTVLREILTDLAGAGLYTPLWSPRILAEWRAAASRLGSDQDAVAGAEIALLRNRFPQAELPDGGSRAIDLDFPDPADRHVVEAALAGRASLVVTANLRDFPQGLMAGLGLRAVHPDAFLLDLHAADPGAVALAVGTARDKAAAMGGDMTVAQMLKRSRLPRLAKALKG
;
A
#
# COMPACT_ATOMS: atom_id res chain seq x y z
N MET A 1 11.63 5.42 7.22
CA MET A 1 11.95 4.66 5.99
C MET A 1 11.05 5.12 4.84
N ARG A 2 11.42 4.89 3.58
CA ARG A 2 10.59 5.22 2.39
C ARG A 2 10.08 3.93 1.74
N ALA A 3 8.80 3.86 1.44
CA ALA A 3 8.18 2.67 0.87
C ALA A 3 7.23 3.04 -0.27
N VAL A 4 7.37 2.37 -1.41
CA VAL A 4 6.40 2.45 -2.50
C VAL A 4 5.22 1.56 -2.18
N LEU A 5 4.00 2.10 -2.32
CA LEU A 5 2.77 1.34 -2.18
C LEU A 5 2.29 0.94 -3.56
N ASP A 6 2.17 -0.36 -3.79
CA ASP A 6 1.62 -0.93 -5.03
C ASP A 6 0.10 -0.66 -5.15
N ALA A 7 -0.44 -0.65 -6.36
CA ALA A 7 -1.86 -0.47 -6.63
C ALA A 7 -2.71 -1.54 -5.93
N ASN A 8 -2.20 -2.78 -5.82
CA ASN A 8 -2.90 -3.88 -5.18
C ASN A 8 -3.05 -3.74 -3.64
N VAL A 9 -2.28 -2.85 -3.00
CA VAL A 9 -2.45 -2.50 -1.57
C VAL A 9 -3.16 -1.18 -1.36
N LEU A 10 -3.19 -0.30 -2.37
CA LEU A 10 -3.96 0.94 -2.38
C LEU A 10 -5.42 0.72 -2.75
N PHE A 11 -5.74 -0.28 -3.58
CA PHE A 11 -7.11 -0.54 -4.01
C PHE A 11 -8.04 -0.96 -2.85
N PRO A 12 -7.69 -1.91 -1.96
CA PRO A 12 -8.55 -2.29 -0.85
C PRO A 12 -8.62 -1.19 0.23
N THR A 13 -9.80 -0.60 0.41
CA THR A 13 -10.02 0.56 1.30
C THR A 13 -9.43 0.38 2.70
N VAL A 14 -9.74 -0.72 3.40
CA VAL A 14 -9.24 -0.95 4.77
C VAL A 14 -7.72 -0.95 4.83
N LEU A 15 -7.06 -1.59 3.86
CA LEU A 15 -5.60 -1.67 3.84
C LEU A 15 -4.97 -0.31 3.53
N ARG A 16 -5.53 0.42 2.54
CA ARG A 16 -5.11 1.79 2.21
C ARG A 16 -5.25 2.72 3.40
N GLU A 17 -6.36 2.69 4.12
CA GLU A 17 -6.59 3.53 5.30
C GLU A 17 -5.54 3.25 6.38
N ILE A 18 -5.28 1.98 6.72
CA ILE A 18 -4.27 1.62 7.73
C ILE A 18 -2.87 2.09 7.30
N LEU A 19 -2.47 1.81 6.05
CA LEU A 19 -1.16 2.21 5.53
C LEU A 19 -0.99 3.73 5.54
N THR A 20 -1.99 4.47 5.05
CA THR A 20 -1.93 5.93 4.98
C THR A 20 -2.04 6.60 6.35
N ASP A 21 -2.78 6.03 7.30
CA ASP A 21 -2.82 6.54 8.68
C ASP A 21 -1.46 6.38 9.37
N LEU A 22 -0.78 5.24 9.19
CA LEU A 22 0.56 5.04 9.75
C LEU A 22 1.63 5.89 9.08
N ALA A 23 1.52 6.11 7.77
CA ALA A 23 2.33 7.08 7.06
C ALA A 23 2.12 8.51 7.60
N GLY A 24 0.86 8.90 7.81
CA GLY A 24 0.50 10.21 8.38
C GLY A 24 0.98 10.39 9.81
N ALA A 25 1.08 9.31 10.58
CA ALA A 25 1.68 9.30 11.92
C ALA A 25 3.23 9.29 11.90
N GLY A 26 3.86 9.29 10.71
CA GLY A 26 5.31 9.42 10.56
C GLY A 26 6.11 8.12 10.68
N LEU A 27 5.47 6.95 10.73
CA LEU A 27 6.17 5.66 10.84
C LEU A 27 6.97 5.33 9.57
N TYR A 28 6.50 5.82 8.42
CA TYR A 28 7.22 5.75 7.16
C TYR A 28 6.75 6.84 6.19
N THR A 29 7.54 7.09 5.15
CA THR A 29 7.18 7.98 4.05
C THR A 29 6.63 7.14 2.90
N PRO A 30 5.34 7.29 2.54
CA PRO A 30 4.74 6.56 1.43
C PRO A 30 5.14 7.21 0.12
N LEU A 31 5.27 6.41 -0.92
CA LEU A 31 5.58 6.85 -2.27
C LEU A 31 4.74 6.08 -3.29
N TRP A 32 4.46 6.71 -4.43
CA TRP A 32 3.81 6.10 -5.58
C TRP A 32 4.12 6.90 -6.83
N SER A 33 3.80 6.35 -8.00
CA SER A 33 3.82 7.10 -9.26
C SER A 33 2.39 7.33 -9.78
N PRO A 34 2.20 8.27 -10.73
CA PRO A 34 0.91 8.48 -11.38
C PRO A 34 0.33 7.20 -11.97
N ARG A 35 1.19 6.32 -12.52
CA ARG A 35 0.78 5.04 -13.10
C ARG A 35 0.20 4.07 -12.07
N ILE A 36 0.80 3.97 -10.88
CA ILE A 36 0.24 3.16 -9.78
C ILE A 36 -1.19 3.61 -9.44
N LEU A 37 -1.42 4.92 -9.34
CA LEU A 37 -2.75 5.45 -9.06
C LEU A 37 -3.73 5.22 -10.21
N ALA A 38 -3.26 5.28 -11.46
CA ALA A 38 -4.06 4.95 -12.64
C ALA A 38 -4.47 3.48 -12.66
N GLU A 39 -3.59 2.57 -12.24
CA GLU A 39 -3.88 1.14 -12.13
C GLU A 39 -4.90 0.86 -11.01
N TRP A 40 -4.79 1.55 -9.88
CA TRP A 40 -5.81 1.54 -8.85
C TRP A 40 -7.16 1.99 -9.44
N ARG A 41 -7.21 3.15 -10.10
CA ARG A 41 -8.46 3.64 -10.70
C ARG A 41 -9.03 2.63 -11.71
N ALA A 42 -8.20 2.11 -12.61
CA ALA A 42 -8.62 1.12 -13.60
C ALA A 42 -9.16 -0.17 -12.98
N ALA A 43 -8.60 -0.61 -11.84
CA ALA A 43 -9.14 -1.73 -11.08
C ALA A 43 -10.54 -1.42 -10.52
N ALA A 44 -10.77 -0.20 -10.04
CA ALA A 44 -12.09 0.24 -9.59
C ALA A 44 -13.10 0.37 -10.74
N SER A 45 -12.71 0.90 -11.89
CA SER A 45 -13.62 1.05 -13.04
C SER A 45 -14.17 -0.29 -13.55
N ARG A 46 -13.40 -1.39 -13.38
CA ARG A 46 -13.87 -2.76 -13.69
C ARG A 46 -15.02 -3.23 -12.80
N LEU A 47 -15.24 -2.59 -11.64
CA LEU A 47 -16.37 -2.88 -10.76
C LEU A 47 -17.61 -2.00 -11.03
N GLY A 48 -17.49 -0.98 -11.89
CA GLY A 48 -18.59 -0.10 -12.28
C GLY A 48 -18.23 1.40 -12.25
N SER A 49 -19.05 2.23 -12.89
CA SER A 49 -18.84 3.69 -12.99
C SER A 49 -18.85 4.39 -11.63
N ASP A 50 -19.68 3.94 -10.70
CA ASP A 50 -19.76 4.52 -9.36
C ASP A 50 -18.45 4.27 -8.60
N GLN A 51 -17.84 3.09 -8.77
CA GLN A 51 -16.57 2.74 -8.16
C GLN A 51 -15.40 3.52 -8.78
N ASP A 52 -15.45 3.79 -10.10
CA ASP A 52 -14.49 4.69 -10.77
C ASP A 52 -14.54 6.12 -10.20
N ALA A 53 -15.75 6.65 -10.01
CA ALA A 53 -15.95 7.98 -9.43
C ALA A 53 -15.44 8.06 -7.98
N VAL A 54 -15.75 7.05 -7.17
CA VAL A 54 -15.25 6.94 -5.78
C VAL A 54 -13.72 6.87 -5.76
N ALA A 55 -13.10 5.97 -6.54
CA ALA A 55 -11.65 5.86 -6.61
C ALA A 55 -10.98 7.16 -7.06
N GLY A 56 -11.60 7.88 -8.01
CA GLY A 56 -11.14 9.20 -8.43
C GLY A 56 -11.10 10.23 -7.29
N ALA A 57 -12.16 10.28 -6.48
CA ALA A 57 -12.24 11.16 -5.32
C ALA A 57 -11.22 10.75 -4.24
N GLU A 58 -11.08 9.45 -3.97
CA GLU A 58 -10.13 8.93 -2.98
C GLU A 58 -8.67 9.20 -3.40
N ILE A 59 -8.35 9.08 -4.69
CA ILE A 59 -7.02 9.45 -5.24
C ILE A 59 -6.74 10.94 -5.02
N ALA A 60 -7.73 11.81 -5.27
CA ALA A 60 -7.56 13.25 -5.07
C ALA A 60 -7.32 13.59 -3.59
N LEU A 61 -8.06 12.96 -2.68
CA LEU A 61 -7.85 13.10 -1.23
C LEU A 61 -6.47 12.59 -0.80
N LEU A 62 -6.03 11.45 -1.35
CA LEU A 62 -4.73 10.87 -1.06
C LEU A 62 -3.58 11.82 -1.48
N ARG A 63 -3.68 12.42 -2.68
CA ARG A 63 -2.72 13.42 -3.16
C ARG A 63 -2.68 14.65 -2.28
N ASN A 64 -3.84 15.15 -1.86
CA ASN A 64 -3.91 16.30 -0.96
C ASN A 64 -3.30 15.99 0.41
N ARG A 65 -3.48 14.76 0.92
CA ARG A 65 -2.90 14.30 2.19
C ARG A 65 -1.38 14.14 2.12
N PHE A 66 -0.85 13.74 0.96
CA PHE A 66 0.59 13.50 0.78
C PHE A 66 1.12 14.16 -0.50
N PRO A 67 1.28 15.50 -0.52
CA PRO A 67 1.68 16.23 -1.72
C PRO A 67 3.09 15.89 -2.21
N GLN A 68 3.91 15.25 -1.38
CA GLN A 68 5.29 14.85 -1.69
C GLN A 68 5.46 13.35 -1.97
N ALA A 69 4.37 12.57 -1.95
CA ALA A 69 4.43 11.12 -2.14
C ALA A 69 4.37 10.69 -3.61
N GLU A 70 3.77 11.51 -4.47
CA GLU A 70 3.71 11.23 -5.91
C GLU A 70 5.01 11.65 -6.61
N LEU A 71 5.67 10.67 -7.23
CA LEU A 71 6.90 10.89 -7.97
C LEU A 71 6.67 10.72 -9.46
N PRO A 72 7.30 11.55 -10.32
CA PRO A 72 7.16 11.42 -11.76
C PRO A 72 7.60 10.04 -12.26
N ASP A 73 6.89 9.52 -13.25
CA ASP A 73 7.35 8.36 -14.01
C ASP A 73 8.64 8.76 -14.77
N GLY A 74 9.76 8.09 -14.49
CA GLY A 74 10.99 8.22 -15.31
C GLY A 74 12.31 8.55 -14.61
N GLY A 75 12.37 8.56 -13.27
CA GLY A 75 13.60 8.95 -12.55
C GLY A 75 14.74 7.94 -12.58
N SER A 76 14.47 6.64 -12.75
CA SER A 76 15.49 5.59 -12.79
C SER A 76 14.92 4.38 -13.51
N ARG A 77 15.46 4.11 -14.69
CA ARG A 77 14.86 3.24 -15.68
C ARG A 77 15.40 1.82 -15.42
N ALA A 78 14.57 0.93 -14.91
CA ALA A 78 14.91 -0.48 -14.69
C ALA A 78 14.90 -1.25 -16.03
N ILE A 79 15.55 -0.68 -17.07
CA ILE A 79 15.37 -1.06 -18.49
C ILE A 79 15.72 -2.50 -18.77
N ASP A 80 16.75 -2.99 -18.11
CA ASP A 80 17.40 -4.23 -18.48
C ASP A 80 17.08 -5.38 -17.52
N LEU A 81 16.02 -5.24 -16.71
CA LEU A 81 15.57 -6.28 -15.79
C LEU A 81 14.35 -7.02 -16.32
N ASP A 82 14.49 -8.34 -16.43
CA ASP A 82 13.39 -9.24 -16.79
C ASP A 82 12.52 -9.53 -15.57
N PHE A 83 11.44 -8.75 -15.43
CA PHE A 83 10.39 -9.02 -14.45
C PHE A 83 9.45 -10.13 -14.94
N PRO A 84 8.93 -10.99 -14.02
CA PRO A 84 7.90 -11.97 -14.38
C PRO A 84 6.68 -11.34 -15.05
N ASP A 85 6.23 -10.18 -14.56
CA ASP A 85 5.26 -9.31 -15.21
C ASP A 85 5.93 -7.99 -15.63
N PRO A 86 6.06 -7.71 -16.94
CA PRO A 86 6.61 -6.44 -17.43
C PRO A 86 5.84 -5.20 -16.95
N ALA A 87 4.57 -5.34 -16.58
CA ALA A 87 3.78 -4.24 -16.06
C ALA A 87 4.28 -3.78 -14.69
N ASP A 88 4.80 -4.67 -13.84
CA ASP A 88 5.23 -4.36 -12.47
C ASP A 88 6.54 -3.58 -12.38
N ARG A 89 7.27 -3.52 -13.49
CA ARG A 89 8.51 -2.75 -13.61
C ARG A 89 8.36 -1.29 -13.16
N HIS A 90 7.23 -0.65 -13.47
CA HIS A 90 7.01 0.76 -13.13
C HIS A 90 6.99 1.00 -11.61
N VAL A 91 6.56 0.01 -10.81
CA VAL A 91 6.57 0.07 -9.34
C VAL A 91 8.01 0.15 -8.84
N VAL A 92 8.92 -0.59 -9.47
CA VAL A 92 10.36 -0.55 -9.16
C VAL A 92 10.99 0.76 -9.62
N GLU A 93 10.64 1.26 -10.80
CA GLU A 93 11.13 2.56 -11.29
C GLU A 93 10.72 3.70 -10.33
N ALA A 94 9.50 3.65 -9.79
CA ALA A 94 9.03 4.57 -8.76
C ALA A 94 9.85 4.45 -7.46
N ALA A 95 10.18 3.23 -7.04
CA ALA A 95 10.98 2.99 -5.85
C ALA A 95 12.39 3.57 -5.99
N LEU A 96 13.03 3.37 -7.13
CA LEU A 96 14.35 3.90 -7.43
C LEU A 96 14.33 5.43 -7.51
N ALA A 97 13.37 6.02 -8.23
CA ALA A 97 13.22 7.47 -8.34
C ALA A 97 13.02 8.12 -6.96
N GLY A 98 12.27 7.46 -6.07
CA GLY A 98 12.00 7.94 -4.71
C GLY A 98 13.06 7.63 -3.68
N ARG A 99 14.13 6.92 -4.06
CA ARG A 99 15.11 6.34 -3.12
C ARG A 99 14.42 5.57 -2.00
N ALA A 100 13.35 4.84 -2.36
CA ALA A 100 12.71 3.89 -1.48
C ALA A 100 13.62 2.68 -1.31
N SER A 101 13.52 2.02 -0.16
CA SER A 101 14.16 0.71 0.07
C SER A 101 13.14 -0.42 0.07
N LEU A 102 11.84 -0.10 0.01
CA LEU A 102 10.74 -1.04 0.14
C LEU A 102 9.69 -0.84 -0.94
N VAL A 103 9.16 -1.96 -1.43
CA VAL A 103 7.90 -2.05 -2.18
C VAL A 103 6.92 -2.85 -1.33
N VAL A 104 5.78 -2.25 -0.98
CA VAL A 104 4.71 -2.93 -0.25
C VAL A 104 3.70 -3.43 -1.28
N THR A 105 3.59 -4.76 -1.41
CA THR A 105 2.76 -5.42 -2.42
C THR A 105 2.19 -6.73 -1.88
N ALA A 106 0.96 -7.07 -2.26
CA ALA A 106 0.39 -8.38 -1.98
C ALA A 106 0.90 -9.48 -2.96
N ASN A 107 1.50 -9.10 -4.09
CA ASN A 107 1.90 -10.01 -5.16
C ASN A 107 3.41 -10.25 -5.20
N LEU A 108 3.98 -10.81 -4.12
CA LEU A 108 5.44 -10.99 -4.00
C LEU A 108 6.10 -11.80 -5.14
N ARG A 109 5.36 -12.67 -5.83
CA ARG A 109 5.89 -13.47 -6.93
C ARG A 109 6.33 -12.61 -8.13
N ASP A 110 5.73 -11.43 -8.29
CA ASP A 110 6.01 -10.54 -9.41
C ASP A 110 7.26 -9.66 -9.11
N PHE A 111 7.77 -9.73 -7.88
CA PHE A 111 8.99 -9.03 -7.42
C PHE A 111 10.01 -10.01 -6.82
N PRO A 112 10.70 -10.84 -7.64
CA PRO A 112 11.63 -11.84 -7.16
C PRO A 112 12.74 -11.25 -6.28
N GLN A 113 12.99 -11.87 -5.12
CA GLN A 113 13.92 -11.33 -4.12
C GLN A 113 15.32 -11.07 -4.67
N GLY A 114 15.85 -11.96 -5.51
CA GLY A 114 17.19 -11.79 -6.10
C GLY A 114 17.29 -10.55 -7.00
N LEU A 115 16.26 -10.32 -7.83
CA LEU A 115 16.17 -9.15 -8.70
C LEU A 115 16.05 -7.87 -7.88
N MET A 116 15.16 -7.86 -6.89
CA MET A 116 14.95 -6.71 -6.01
C MET A 116 16.21 -6.37 -5.20
N ALA A 117 16.90 -7.38 -4.65
CA ALA A 117 18.11 -7.19 -3.85
C ALA A 117 19.26 -6.56 -4.67
N GLY A 118 19.40 -6.92 -5.95
CA GLY A 118 20.36 -6.30 -6.87
C GLY A 118 20.16 -4.80 -7.06
N LEU A 119 18.96 -4.30 -6.78
CA LEU A 119 18.59 -2.89 -6.83
C LEU A 119 18.58 -2.20 -5.45
N GLY A 120 18.97 -2.90 -4.38
CA GLY A 120 18.86 -2.40 -3.02
C GLY A 120 17.41 -2.27 -2.52
N LEU A 121 16.48 -2.99 -3.15
CA LEU A 121 15.06 -2.99 -2.83
C LEU A 121 14.65 -4.29 -2.14
N ARG A 122 13.58 -4.23 -1.36
CA ARG A 122 12.90 -5.40 -0.83
C ARG A 122 11.39 -5.27 -1.06
N ALA A 123 10.80 -6.26 -1.71
CA ALA A 123 9.35 -6.42 -1.75
C ALA A 123 8.88 -7.07 -0.44
N VAL A 124 7.80 -6.53 0.15
CA VAL A 124 7.25 -7.01 1.42
C VAL A 124 5.73 -7.08 1.37
N HIS A 125 5.17 -8.16 1.89
CA HIS A 125 3.72 -8.32 2.01
C HIS A 125 3.16 -7.33 3.04
N PRO A 126 2.00 -6.70 2.82
CA PRO A 126 1.43 -5.72 3.75
C PRO A 126 1.28 -6.24 5.18
N ASP A 127 0.85 -7.50 5.37
CA ASP A 127 0.75 -8.12 6.71
C ASP A 127 2.10 -8.21 7.43
N ALA A 128 3.19 -8.50 6.71
CA ALA A 128 4.52 -8.53 7.31
C ALA A 128 5.02 -7.10 7.60
N PHE A 129 4.78 -6.16 6.68
CA PHE A 129 5.15 -4.76 6.86
C PHE A 129 4.44 -4.13 8.07
N LEU A 130 3.13 -4.35 8.22
CA LEU A 130 2.36 -3.83 9.35
C LEU A 130 2.77 -4.46 10.68
N LEU A 131 3.26 -5.71 10.68
CA LEU A 131 3.86 -6.30 11.87
C LEU A 131 5.18 -5.63 12.26
N ASP A 132 6.04 -5.32 11.28
CA ASP A 132 7.28 -4.58 11.55
C ASP A 132 6.96 -3.20 12.14
N LEU A 133 5.94 -2.52 11.61
CA LEU A 133 5.45 -1.25 12.17
C LEU A 133 4.83 -1.42 13.55
N HIS A 134 4.08 -2.50 13.79
CA HIS A 134 3.49 -2.79 15.10
C HIS A 134 4.56 -3.07 16.15
N ALA A 135 5.64 -3.77 15.79
CA ALA A 135 6.76 -3.99 16.70
C ALA A 135 7.48 -2.68 17.07
N ALA A 136 7.50 -1.70 16.16
CA ALA A 136 8.09 -0.39 16.40
C ALA A 136 7.17 0.53 17.23
N ASP A 137 5.88 0.57 16.91
CA ASP A 137 4.88 1.36 17.65
C ASP A 137 3.52 0.62 17.68
N PRO A 138 3.27 -0.19 18.73
CA PRO A 138 2.01 -0.90 18.88
C PRO A 138 0.79 0.03 18.98
N GLY A 139 0.97 1.21 19.59
CA GLY A 139 -0.10 2.16 19.85
C GLY A 139 -0.60 2.84 18.58
N ALA A 140 0.33 3.30 17.73
CA ALA A 140 -0.01 3.86 16.42
C ALA A 140 -0.75 2.85 15.53
N VAL A 141 -0.30 1.60 15.52
CA VAL A 141 -0.96 0.52 14.75
C VAL A 141 -2.34 0.19 15.30
N ALA A 142 -2.50 0.06 16.61
CA ALA A 142 -3.81 -0.18 17.23
C ALA A 142 -4.80 0.96 16.93
N LEU A 143 -4.34 2.21 16.99
CA LEU A 143 -5.15 3.38 16.66
C LEU A 143 -5.58 3.38 15.18
N ALA A 144 -4.63 3.23 14.25
CA ALA A 144 -4.93 3.20 12.81
C ALA A 144 -5.92 2.07 12.45
N VAL A 145 -5.76 0.89 13.04
CA VAL A 145 -6.68 -0.24 12.85
C VAL A 145 -8.05 0.05 13.45
N GLY A 146 -8.12 0.67 14.64
CA GLY A 146 -9.38 1.09 15.26
C GLY A 146 -10.12 2.12 14.40
N THR A 147 -9.42 3.14 13.91
CA THR A 147 -9.97 4.15 12.99
C THR A 147 -10.48 3.54 11.69
N ALA A 148 -9.75 2.61 11.08
CA ALA A 148 -10.19 1.91 9.88
C ALA A 148 -11.46 1.07 10.13
N ARG A 149 -11.56 0.42 11.30
CA ARG A 149 -12.78 -0.30 11.71
C ARG A 149 -13.96 0.66 11.85
N ASP A 150 -13.77 1.78 12.54
CA ASP A 150 -14.86 2.73 12.81
C ASP A 150 -15.41 3.34 11.53
N LYS A 151 -14.53 3.67 10.58
CA LYS A 151 -14.92 4.08 9.23
C LYS A 151 -15.72 2.99 8.51
N ALA A 152 -15.27 1.73 8.56
CA ALA A 152 -15.98 0.62 7.94
C ALA A 152 -17.36 0.35 8.59
N ALA A 153 -17.46 0.48 9.91
CA ALA A 153 -18.71 0.33 10.65
C ALA A 153 -19.71 1.43 10.28
N ALA A 154 -19.25 2.68 10.12
CA ALA A 154 -20.09 3.79 9.67
C ALA A 154 -20.67 3.59 8.25
N MET A 155 -20.01 2.78 7.42
CA MET A 155 -20.46 2.38 6.08
C MET A 155 -21.35 1.13 6.10
N GLY A 156 -21.80 0.67 7.27
CA GLY A 156 -22.67 -0.51 7.44
C GLY A 156 -21.92 -1.85 7.57
N GLY A 157 -20.58 -1.82 7.67
CA GLY A 157 -19.74 -3.01 7.79
C GLY A 157 -19.40 -3.36 9.23
N ASP A 158 -20.39 -3.55 10.11
CA ASP A 158 -20.13 -3.91 11.51
C ASP A 158 -19.41 -5.26 11.60
N MET A 159 -18.17 -5.22 12.07
CA MET A 159 -17.33 -6.40 12.26
C MET A 159 -16.23 -6.11 13.28
N THR A 160 -15.82 -7.14 14.00
CA THR A 160 -14.69 -7.05 14.94
C THR A 160 -13.39 -6.74 14.19
N VAL A 161 -12.42 -6.12 14.88
CA VAL A 161 -11.07 -5.86 14.34
C VAL A 161 -10.47 -7.13 13.72
N ALA A 162 -10.59 -8.26 14.40
CA ALA A 162 -10.07 -9.53 13.92
C ALA A 162 -10.73 -10.02 12.63
N GLN A 163 -12.04 -9.81 12.45
CA GLN A 163 -12.75 -10.15 11.21
C GLN A 163 -12.35 -9.21 10.08
N MET A 164 -12.27 -7.91 10.35
CA MET A 164 -11.83 -6.91 9.37
C MET A 164 -10.44 -7.24 8.83
N LEU A 165 -9.46 -7.42 9.73
CA LEU A 165 -8.08 -7.72 9.34
C LEU A 165 -7.96 -9.03 8.56
N LYS A 166 -8.69 -10.09 8.95
CA LYS A 166 -8.70 -11.35 8.19
C LYS A 166 -9.25 -11.17 6.78
N ARG A 167 -10.35 -10.42 6.62
CA ARG A 167 -10.93 -10.10 5.30
C ARG A 167 -9.97 -9.29 4.43
N SER A 168 -9.17 -8.41 5.05
CA SER A 168 -8.11 -7.64 4.40
C SER A 168 -6.81 -8.42 4.17
N ARG A 169 -6.79 -9.74 4.39
CA ARG A 169 -5.61 -10.62 4.26
C ARG A 169 -4.45 -10.22 5.19
N LEU A 170 -4.78 -9.80 6.41
CA LEU A 170 -3.84 -9.43 7.48
C LEU A 170 -3.94 -10.38 8.70
N PRO A 171 -3.83 -11.72 8.51
CA PRO A 171 -4.04 -12.68 9.60
C PRO A 171 -2.98 -12.59 10.71
N ARG A 172 -1.74 -12.20 10.38
CA ARG A 172 -0.67 -12.13 11.38
C ARG A 172 -0.82 -10.89 12.26
N LEU A 173 -1.14 -9.74 11.67
CA LEU A 173 -1.48 -8.54 12.45
C LEU A 173 -2.71 -8.76 13.32
N ALA A 174 -3.73 -9.46 12.81
CA ALA A 174 -4.92 -9.82 13.58
C ALA A 174 -4.60 -10.70 14.81
N LYS A 175 -3.54 -11.51 14.74
CA LYS A 175 -3.06 -12.30 15.88
C LYS A 175 -2.30 -11.44 16.87
N ALA A 176 -1.45 -10.52 16.39
CA ALA A 176 -0.67 -9.62 17.24
C ALA A 176 -1.55 -8.70 18.09
N LEU A 177 -2.61 -8.13 17.52
CA LEU A 177 -3.54 -7.22 18.22
C LEU A 177 -4.55 -7.90 19.16
N LYS A 178 -4.51 -9.24 19.26
CA LYS A 178 -5.33 -9.99 20.21
C LYS A 178 -4.61 -10.30 21.53
N GLY A 179 -3.27 -10.24 21.52
CA GLY A 179 -2.44 -10.43 22.71
C GLY A 179 -2.30 -9.13 23.48
#